data_AF-A0A971NEX5-F1
#
_entry.id   AF-A0A971NEX5-F1
#
_cell.length_a   1.000
_cell.length_b   1.000
_cell.length_c   1.000
_cell.angle_alpha   90.00
_cell.angle_beta   90.00
_cell.angle_gamma   90.00
#
_symmetry.space_group_name_H-M   'P 1'
#
loop_
_entity.id
_entity.type
_entity.pdbx_description
1 polymer ?
#
loop_
_entity_poly.entity_id
_entity_poly.type
_entity_poly.pdbx_seq_one_letter_code
_entity_poly.pdbx_strand_id
1 'polypeptide(L)'
;MRLAYYPGCSLDATAIEYGMSTQKMAKLLDIDLWEIPDWSCCGASSAHQTDHLLAISLPARNLAIAEREGLDVLAPCAACYNRMRATEYEVRASAKTRSQVEEALGIPYEAAQSTISVLELLAERYGLDNLATRVTNPLKGMTPACYYGCLLVRPVAVTGFDDPEDPQSMDRIMKTLGASPVDWAFKTECCGAGLGVTQTDICLEMTYQILRNAKEMGADSIVTACPVCHLNLDMRQKAIEKKYQTEFNLPVFYVTELVAIACGAEPPTVGTNRHFVEANTIFRQLPAKAKAMEEAAAQAGKKGKGAAKAKAAKPAAAESEKPATDEDAGLILAQKVYDDESKAAQLAEILTQEPARAAKLAEILEQDKGKALKVADALLAKKAKEKSAGEEGNKA
;
A
#
# COMPACT_ATOMS: atom_id res chain seq x y z
N MET A 1 -16.11 10.99 18.54
CA MET A 1 -14.65 11.18 18.80
C MET A 1 -14.24 12.54 18.25
N ARG A 2 -13.21 13.20 18.80
CA ARG A 2 -12.72 14.51 18.31
C ARG A 2 -11.24 14.42 17.92
N LEU A 3 -10.88 15.00 16.78
CA LEU A 3 -9.51 15.01 16.23
C LEU A 3 -9.14 16.43 15.78
N ALA A 4 -7.86 16.77 15.88
CA ALA A 4 -7.33 17.95 15.23
C ALA A 4 -7.20 17.68 13.72
N TYR A 5 -7.88 18.47 12.90
CA TYR A 5 -7.92 18.28 11.46
C TYR A 5 -6.89 19.19 10.78
N TYR A 6 -5.99 18.58 10.03
CA TYR A 6 -5.01 19.29 9.21
C TYR A 6 -5.33 19.07 7.72
N PRO A 7 -6.01 20.02 7.05
CA PRO A 7 -6.33 19.88 5.62
C PRO A 7 -5.06 19.94 4.76
N GLY A 8 -4.09 20.76 5.16
CA GLY A 8 -2.90 21.05 4.36
C GLY A 8 -3.25 21.78 3.06
N CYS A 9 -2.21 22.15 2.29
CA CYS A 9 -2.40 23.00 1.11
C CYS A 9 -3.15 22.32 -0.05
N SER A 10 -3.06 21.00 -0.20
CA SER A 10 -3.68 20.31 -1.34
C SER A 10 -5.21 20.32 -1.25
N LEU A 11 -5.77 20.11 -0.06
CA LEU A 11 -7.23 19.99 0.12
C LEU A 11 -7.97 21.32 -0.05
N ASP A 12 -7.26 22.45 0.01
CA ASP A 12 -7.82 23.78 -0.27
C ASP A 12 -7.61 24.24 -1.72
N ALA A 13 -6.83 23.50 -2.51
CA ALA A 13 -6.42 23.92 -3.85
C ALA A 13 -6.58 22.82 -4.90
N THR A 14 -5.62 21.90 -5.01
CA THR A 14 -5.56 20.94 -6.12
C THR A 14 -6.37 19.67 -5.87
N ALA A 15 -6.90 19.47 -4.66
CA ALA A 15 -7.66 18.30 -4.24
C ALA A 15 -8.87 18.70 -3.37
N ILE A 16 -9.64 19.70 -3.83
CA ILE A 16 -10.79 20.25 -3.08
C ILE A 16 -11.83 19.17 -2.78
N GLU A 17 -12.05 18.27 -3.72
CA GLU A 17 -12.92 17.10 -3.57
C GLU A 17 -12.48 16.18 -2.42
N TYR A 18 -11.17 16.09 -2.14
CA TYR A 18 -10.69 15.32 -1.00
C TYR A 18 -11.02 16.00 0.33
N GLY A 19 -10.92 17.33 0.41
CA GLY A 19 -11.35 18.11 1.57
C GLY A 19 -12.86 18.03 1.80
N MET A 20 -13.64 18.20 0.73
CA MET A 20 -15.10 18.08 0.76
C MET A 20 -15.55 16.71 1.25
N SER A 21 -15.00 15.64 0.68
CA SER A 21 -15.34 14.27 1.05
C SER A 21 -14.86 13.91 2.45
N THR A 22 -13.69 14.38 2.90
CA THR A 22 -13.20 14.17 4.27
C THR A 22 -14.17 14.75 5.30
N GLN A 23 -14.59 16.02 5.12
CA GLN A 23 -15.54 16.69 6.00
C GLN A 23 -16.93 16.01 5.97
N LYS A 24 -17.40 15.63 4.78
CA LYS A 24 -18.68 14.93 4.61
C LYS A 24 -18.66 13.55 5.27
N MET A 25 -17.58 12.79 5.10
CA MET A 25 -17.35 11.51 5.76
C MET A 25 -17.37 11.68 7.28
N ALA A 26 -16.60 12.63 7.82
CA ALA A 26 -16.55 12.86 9.25
C ALA A 26 -17.93 13.16 9.85
N LYS A 27 -18.72 14.02 9.18
CA LYS A 27 -20.10 14.31 9.59
C LYS A 27 -20.99 13.07 9.59
N LEU A 28 -20.88 12.19 8.60
CA LEU A 28 -21.69 10.96 8.52
C LEU A 28 -21.29 9.92 9.56
N LEU A 29 -20.02 9.93 9.98
CA LEU A 29 -19.48 9.02 10.97
C LEU A 29 -19.60 9.54 12.41
N ASP A 30 -20.11 10.77 12.61
CA ASP A 30 -20.12 11.51 13.88
C ASP A 30 -18.71 11.71 14.48
N ILE A 31 -17.76 12.08 13.61
CA ILE A 31 -16.39 12.46 13.97
C ILE A 31 -16.30 13.99 13.97
N ASP A 32 -15.91 14.55 15.10
CA ASP A 32 -15.69 15.99 15.26
C ASP A 32 -14.28 16.35 14.78
N LEU A 33 -14.19 17.10 13.68
CA LEU A 33 -12.94 17.58 13.09
C LEU A 33 -12.74 19.04 13.47
N TRP A 34 -11.86 19.27 14.44
CA TRP A 34 -11.45 20.61 14.82
C TRP A 34 -10.27 21.03 13.95
N GLU A 35 -10.52 21.88 12.96
CA GLU A 35 -9.44 22.38 12.09
C GLU A 35 -8.40 23.16 12.90
N ILE A 36 -7.13 22.80 12.72
CA ILE A 36 -6.01 23.45 13.43
C ILE A 36 -5.96 24.92 13.00
N PRO A 37 -6.13 25.90 13.90
CA PRO A 37 -6.13 27.30 13.52
C PRO A 37 -4.73 27.72 13.06
N ASP A 38 -4.70 28.58 12.04
CA ASP A 38 -3.45 29.19 11.53
C ASP A 38 -2.39 28.13 11.16
N TRP A 39 -2.80 26.98 10.65
CA TRP A 39 -1.89 25.94 10.20
C TRP A 39 -1.03 26.45 9.03
N SER A 40 0.22 25.95 8.95
CA SER A 40 1.15 26.23 7.85
C SER A 40 1.45 24.96 7.06
N CYS A 41 1.97 25.09 5.83
CA CYS A 41 2.34 23.93 5.02
C CYS A 41 3.33 23.02 5.76
N CYS A 42 3.14 21.69 5.64
CA CYS A 42 4.01 20.65 6.22
C CYS A 42 5.41 20.57 5.59
N GLY A 43 5.71 21.39 4.58
CA GLY A 43 7.00 21.39 3.89
C GLY A 43 7.17 20.30 2.83
N ALA A 44 6.32 19.25 2.85
CA ALA A 44 6.31 18.14 1.90
C ALA A 44 7.74 17.68 1.51
N SER A 45 8.02 17.50 0.22
CA SER A 45 9.35 17.14 -0.27
C SER A 45 10.33 18.32 -0.29
N SER A 46 9.85 19.54 -0.52
CA SER A 46 10.71 20.70 -0.78
C SER A 46 11.53 21.10 0.46
N ALA A 47 10.92 21.14 1.64
CA ALA A 47 11.63 21.45 2.88
C ALA A 47 12.68 20.37 3.18
N HIS A 48 12.29 19.10 3.03
CA HIS A 48 13.18 17.96 3.27
C HIS A 48 14.44 17.95 2.40
N GLN A 49 14.34 18.42 1.16
CA GLN A 49 15.50 18.56 0.26
C GLN A 49 16.35 19.80 0.54
N THR A 50 15.79 20.81 1.21
CA THR A 50 16.46 22.10 1.42
C THR A 50 17.20 22.17 2.73
N ASP A 51 16.49 21.91 3.83
CA ASP A 51 17.03 22.04 5.18
C ASP A 51 16.31 21.07 6.14
N HIS A 52 17.10 20.32 6.89
CA HIS A 52 16.58 19.28 7.78
C HIS A 52 15.79 19.85 8.96
N LEU A 53 16.27 20.94 9.59
CA LEU A 53 15.56 21.57 10.70
C LEU A 53 14.23 22.15 10.20
N LEU A 54 14.23 22.80 9.05
CA LEU A 54 13.01 23.31 8.42
C LEU A 54 11.98 22.20 8.15
N ALA A 55 12.45 21.04 7.67
CA ALA A 55 11.60 19.89 7.37
C ALA A 55 10.91 19.29 8.60
N ILE A 56 11.50 19.46 9.79
CA ILE A 56 10.93 19.01 11.07
C ILE A 56 10.08 20.11 11.70
N SER A 57 10.56 21.35 11.68
CA SER A 57 9.91 22.50 12.32
C SER A 57 8.58 22.88 11.66
N LEU A 58 8.46 22.80 10.34
CA LEU A 58 7.21 23.15 9.64
C LEU A 58 6.02 22.27 10.09
N PRO A 59 6.11 20.92 10.09
CA PRO A 59 5.09 20.09 10.71
C PRO A 59 4.95 20.34 12.21
N ALA A 60 6.06 20.47 12.95
CA ALA A 60 6.05 20.63 14.40
C ALA A 60 5.25 21.85 14.85
N ARG A 61 5.27 22.95 14.10
CA ARG A 61 4.43 24.13 14.37
C ARG A 61 2.96 23.77 14.48
N ASN A 62 2.44 22.99 13.53
CA ASN A 62 1.03 22.59 13.50
C ASN A 62 0.73 21.57 14.61
N LEU A 63 1.66 20.63 14.83
CA LEU A 63 1.52 19.60 15.85
C LEU A 63 1.51 20.21 17.25
N ALA A 64 2.34 21.22 17.51
CA ALA A 64 2.36 21.94 18.78
C ALA A 64 1.05 22.70 19.06
N ILE A 65 0.35 23.19 18.03
CA ILE A 65 -0.98 23.79 18.19
C ILE A 65 -2.01 22.72 18.59
N ALA A 66 -2.00 21.56 17.92
CA ALA A 66 -2.90 20.45 18.26
C ALA A 66 -2.60 19.82 19.64
N GLU A 67 -1.33 19.73 20.02
CA GLU A 67 -0.87 19.20 21.31
C GLU A 67 -1.38 20.02 22.49
N ARG A 68 -1.51 21.35 22.34
CA ARG A 68 -2.12 22.22 23.38
C ARG A 68 -3.58 21.89 23.65
N GLU A 69 -4.29 21.39 22.66
CA GLU A 69 -5.67 20.91 22.80
C GLU A 69 -5.73 19.43 23.23
N GLY A 70 -4.58 18.75 23.30
CA GLY A 70 -4.49 17.33 23.64
C GLY A 70 -5.09 16.41 22.57
N LEU A 71 -5.15 16.85 21.32
CA LEU A 71 -5.81 16.12 20.22
C LEU A 71 -4.80 15.43 19.30
N ASP A 72 -5.06 14.17 18.96
CA ASP A 72 -4.41 13.50 17.83
C ASP A 72 -4.78 14.20 16.51
N VAL A 73 -3.85 14.20 15.56
CA VAL A 73 -3.98 14.94 14.30
C VAL A 73 -4.41 14.02 13.16
N LEU A 74 -5.53 14.30 12.52
CA LEU A 74 -5.90 13.70 11.24
C LEU A 74 -5.26 14.50 10.10
N ALA A 75 -4.36 13.85 9.36
CA ALA A 75 -3.75 14.42 8.15
C ALA A 75 -4.17 13.59 6.92
N PRO A 76 -5.14 14.05 6.11
CA PRO A 76 -5.62 13.24 5.00
C PRO A 76 -4.62 13.03 3.88
N CYS A 77 -3.77 14.02 3.62
CA CYS A 77 -2.73 13.94 2.60
C CYS A 77 -1.58 13.04 3.07
N ALA A 78 -1.27 12.01 2.29
CA ALA A 78 -0.19 11.06 2.58
C ALA A 78 1.17 11.72 2.85
N ALA A 79 1.52 12.78 2.11
CA ALA A 79 2.77 13.51 2.34
C ALA A 79 2.75 14.30 3.66
N CYS A 80 1.60 14.87 4.02
CA CYS A 80 1.43 15.60 5.28
C CYS A 80 1.52 14.63 6.47
N TYR A 81 0.78 13.52 6.40
CA TYR A 81 0.85 12.41 7.35
C TYR A 81 2.30 11.94 7.55
N ASN A 82 2.97 11.58 6.45
CA ASN A 82 4.36 11.11 6.49
C ASN A 82 5.30 12.11 7.17
N ARG A 83 5.19 13.40 6.83
CA ARG A 83 6.07 14.42 7.38
C ARG A 83 5.83 14.70 8.86
N MET A 84 4.57 14.70 9.28
CA MET A 84 4.20 14.84 10.69
C MET A 84 4.67 13.66 11.53
N ARG A 85 4.47 12.42 11.05
CA ARG A 85 4.97 11.20 11.71
C ARG A 85 6.49 11.19 11.86
N ALA A 86 7.21 11.62 10.82
CA ALA A 86 8.67 11.72 10.90
C ALA A 86 9.12 12.80 11.90
N THR A 87 8.45 13.96 11.93
CA THR A 87 8.69 14.98 12.96
C THR A 87 8.47 14.44 14.37
N GLU A 88 7.35 13.76 14.63
CA GLU A 88 7.06 13.12 15.91
C GLU A 88 8.14 12.10 16.29
N TYR A 89 8.53 11.24 15.36
CA TYR A 89 9.56 10.22 15.56
C TYR A 89 10.89 10.86 16.00
N GLU A 90 11.34 11.88 15.30
CA GLU A 90 12.63 12.53 15.58
C GLU A 90 12.62 13.33 16.89
N VAL A 91 11.52 14.03 17.19
CA VAL A 91 11.36 14.79 18.45
C VAL A 91 11.23 13.88 19.67
N ARG A 92 10.62 12.69 19.50
CA ARG A 92 10.57 11.66 20.55
C ARG A 92 11.94 11.01 20.77
N ALA A 93 12.70 10.78 19.70
CA ALA A 93 13.97 10.07 19.76
C ALA A 93 15.15 10.91 20.29
N SER A 94 15.10 12.24 20.16
CA SER A 94 16.26 13.11 20.44
C SER A 94 15.86 14.38 21.19
N ALA A 95 16.30 14.49 22.45
CA ALA A 95 16.13 15.71 23.25
C ALA A 95 16.81 16.93 22.60
N LYS A 96 17.94 16.72 21.90
CA LYS A 96 18.60 17.79 21.13
C LYS A 96 17.70 18.29 20.00
N THR A 97 17.13 17.37 19.21
CA THR A 97 16.22 17.72 18.10
C THR A 97 15.00 18.46 18.62
N ARG A 98 14.42 17.99 19.74
CA ARG A 98 13.34 18.68 20.44
C ARG A 98 13.71 20.13 20.77
N SER A 99 14.82 20.36 21.45
CA SER A 99 15.24 21.72 21.80
C SER A 99 15.48 22.63 20.59
N GLN A 100 16.04 22.09 19.49
CA GLN A 100 16.23 22.86 18.26
C GLN A 100 14.91 23.26 17.60
N VAL A 101 13.92 22.35 17.61
CA VAL A 101 12.58 22.61 17.10
C VAL A 101 11.87 23.66 17.96
N GLU A 102 11.91 23.51 19.28
CA GLU A 102 11.30 24.48 20.22
C GLU A 102 11.92 25.87 20.07
N GLU A 103 13.25 25.96 19.94
CA GLU A 103 13.97 27.22 19.69
C GLU A 103 13.54 27.85 18.36
N ALA A 104 13.46 27.06 17.29
CA ALA A 104 13.05 27.54 15.96
C ALA A 104 11.59 28.03 15.94
N LEU A 105 10.71 27.41 16.73
CA LEU A 105 9.29 27.72 16.76
C LEU A 105 8.92 28.80 17.80
N GLY A 106 9.73 28.97 18.84
CA GLY A 106 9.39 29.82 20.00
C GLY A 106 8.22 29.28 20.83
N ILE A 107 7.87 28.00 20.67
CA ILE A 107 6.78 27.33 21.39
C ILE A 107 7.21 25.91 21.82
N PRO A 108 6.76 25.42 22.98
CA PRO A 108 7.09 24.08 23.45
C PRO A 108 6.40 23.02 22.58
N TYR A 109 7.08 21.88 22.39
CA TYR A 109 6.56 20.74 21.63
C TYR A 109 7.23 19.42 22.06
N GLU A 110 6.46 18.50 22.61
CA GLU A 110 6.95 17.22 23.13
C GLU A 110 6.62 16.02 22.23
N ALA A 111 5.76 16.21 21.23
CA ALA A 111 5.20 15.15 20.39
C ALA A 111 4.41 14.11 21.22
N ALA A 112 3.60 14.57 22.17
CA ALA A 112 2.81 13.71 23.06
C ALA A 112 1.63 13.04 22.33
N GLN A 113 1.05 13.72 21.33
CA GLN A 113 -0.05 13.24 20.49
C GLN A 113 0.49 12.67 19.18
N SER A 114 -0.31 11.85 18.51
CA SER A 114 0.07 11.21 17.26
C SER A 114 -0.77 11.69 16.08
N THR A 115 -0.13 11.83 14.94
CA THR A 115 -0.80 12.01 13.65
C THR A 115 -1.28 10.66 13.14
N ILE A 116 -2.48 10.62 12.57
CA ILE A 116 -3.07 9.45 11.94
C ILE A 116 -3.48 9.77 10.49
N SER A 117 -3.40 8.75 9.64
CA SER A 117 -3.92 8.83 8.27
C SER A 117 -5.43 8.56 8.22
N VAL A 118 -6.08 8.84 7.09
CA VAL A 118 -7.50 8.44 6.90
C VAL A 118 -7.67 6.92 6.98
N LEU A 119 -6.70 6.15 6.48
CA LEU A 119 -6.79 4.69 6.49
C LEU A 119 -6.69 4.15 7.91
N GLU A 120 -5.74 4.65 8.69
CA GLU A 120 -5.58 4.30 10.11
C GLU A 120 -6.82 4.73 10.93
N LEU A 121 -7.36 5.92 10.65
CA LEU A 121 -8.61 6.38 11.26
C LEU A 121 -9.74 5.37 10.99
N LEU A 122 -9.97 4.98 9.75
CA LEU A 122 -11.10 4.11 9.39
C LEU A 122 -10.87 2.66 9.82
N ALA A 123 -9.66 2.12 9.64
CA ALA A 123 -9.36 0.72 9.89
C ALA A 123 -9.18 0.41 11.38
N GLU A 124 -8.59 1.31 12.15
CA GLU A 124 -8.18 1.03 13.54
C GLU A 124 -8.90 1.93 14.55
N ARG A 125 -8.82 3.26 14.40
CA ARG A 125 -9.27 4.19 15.45
C ARG A 125 -10.80 4.30 15.54
N TYR A 126 -11.46 4.43 14.40
CA TYR A 126 -12.91 4.33 14.25
C TYR A 126 -13.33 2.87 14.21
N GLY A 127 -12.56 2.05 13.47
CA GLY A 127 -12.73 0.61 13.37
C GLY A 127 -13.76 0.18 12.33
N LEU A 128 -13.47 -0.95 11.68
CA LEU A 128 -14.29 -1.51 10.60
C LEU A 128 -15.69 -1.93 11.07
N ASP A 129 -15.83 -2.41 12.30
CA ASP A 129 -17.12 -2.80 12.86
C ASP A 129 -18.07 -1.60 12.98
N ASN A 130 -17.56 -0.49 13.52
CA ASN A 130 -18.33 0.76 13.59
C ASN A 130 -18.67 1.27 12.19
N LEU A 131 -17.71 1.22 11.26
CA LEU A 131 -17.94 1.60 9.87
C LEU A 131 -19.05 0.76 9.23
N ALA A 132 -19.05 -0.56 9.42
CA ALA A 132 -20.07 -1.45 8.87
C ALA A 132 -21.50 -1.06 9.31
N THR A 133 -21.68 -0.60 10.56
CA THR A 133 -23.00 -0.16 11.06
C THR A 133 -23.51 1.12 10.40
N ARG A 134 -22.63 1.91 9.78
CA ARG A 134 -22.97 3.18 9.10
C ARG A 134 -23.29 2.99 7.63
N VAL A 135 -22.94 1.84 7.04
CA VAL A 135 -23.17 1.58 5.62
C VAL A 135 -24.67 1.42 5.37
N THR A 136 -25.23 2.35 4.60
CA THR A 136 -26.65 2.36 4.19
C THR A 136 -26.81 2.04 2.70
N ASN A 137 -25.79 2.32 1.89
CA ASN A 137 -25.78 2.06 0.46
C ASN A 137 -24.51 1.26 0.06
N PRO A 138 -24.47 -0.06 0.28
CA PRO A 138 -23.30 -0.87 -0.01
C PRO A 138 -22.86 -0.78 -1.47
N LEU A 139 -21.55 -0.67 -1.70
CA LEU A 139 -20.92 -0.57 -3.04
C LEU A 139 -20.81 -1.92 -3.75
N LYS A 140 -21.86 -2.74 -3.64
CA LYS A 140 -21.91 -4.07 -4.27
C LYS A 140 -21.75 -3.93 -5.77
N GLY A 141 -20.92 -4.80 -6.36
CA GLY A 141 -20.63 -4.77 -7.79
C GLY A 141 -19.44 -3.89 -8.19
N MET A 142 -18.85 -3.15 -7.25
CA MET A 142 -17.63 -2.38 -7.50
C MET A 142 -16.39 -3.27 -7.31
N THR A 143 -15.43 -3.18 -8.24
CA THR A 143 -14.16 -3.92 -8.20
C THR A 143 -12.97 -2.95 -8.19
N PRO A 144 -12.73 -2.25 -7.05
CA PRO A 144 -11.69 -1.23 -7.00
C PRO A 144 -10.28 -1.80 -6.88
N ALA A 145 -9.30 -1.16 -7.51
CA ALA A 145 -7.88 -1.31 -7.17
C ALA A 145 -7.50 -0.34 -6.05
N CYS A 146 -7.15 -0.87 -4.87
CA CYS A 146 -6.75 -0.05 -3.72
C CYS A 146 -5.28 0.38 -3.87
N TYR A 147 -5.05 1.66 -4.18
CA TYR A 147 -3.75 2.26 -4.44
C TYR A 147 -3.30 3.17 -3.28
N TYR A 148 -2.42 2.62 -2.44
CA TYR A 148 -1.86 3.29 -1.26
C TYR A 148 -0.77 4.29 -1.64
N GLY A 149 -0.06 4.02 -2.73
CA GLY A 149 1.12 4.76 -3.11
C GLY A 149 2.26 4.60 -2.09
N CYS A 150 3.26 5.45 -2.21
CA CYS A 150 4.53 5.23 -1.53
C CYS A 150 4.61 5.73 -0.07
N LEU A 151 3.86 6.78 0.30
CA LEU A 151 4.10 7.51 1.56
C LEU A 151 3.20 7.11 2.73
N LEU A 152 2.13 6.35 2.49
CA LEU A 152 1.20 5.96 3.56
C LEU A 152 1.79 4.88 4.46
N VAL A 153 2.54 3.94 3.90
CA VAL A 153 3.04 2.75 4.61
C VAL A 153 4.56 2.72 4.72
N ARG A 154 5.26 3.71 4.13
CA ARG A 154 6.72 3.84 4.22
C ARG A 154 7.14 5.28 4.60
N PRO A 155 8.23 5.46 5.39
CA PRO A 155 9.07 4.40 5.95
C PRO A 155 8.44 3.74 7.20
N VAL A 156 8.63 2.43 7.35
CA VAL A 156 8.01 1.61 8.41
C VAL A 156 8.23 2.18 9.81
N ALA A 157 9.42 2.72 10.08
CA ALA A 157 9.78 3.28 11.38
C ALA A 157 8.91 4.47 11.81
N VAL A 158 8.29 5.20 10.86
CA VAL A 158 7.46 6.37 11.17
C VAL A 158 5.97 6.11 10.94
N THR A 159 5.59 5.38 9.88
CA THR A 159 4.19 5.17 9.52
C THR A 159 3.58 3.91 10.14
N GLY A 160 4.31 2.79 10.12
CA GLY A 160 4.12 1.56 10.91
C GLY A 160 2.74 0.87 11.05
N PHE A 161 1.63 1.44 10.57
CA PHE A 161 0.28 0.94 10.86
C PHE A 161 -0.21 -0.17 9.91
N ASP A 162 0.47 -0.39 8.78
CA ASP A 162 0.11 -1.42 7.80
C ASP A 162 1.39 -2.01 7.19
N ASP A 163 1.23 -3.11 6.44
CA ASP A 163 2.34 -3.75 5.76
C ASP A 163 2.94 -2.82 4.66
N PRO A 164 4.28 -2.64 4.60
CA PRO A 164 4.91 -1.74 3.64
C PRO A 164 4.87 -2.23 2.18
N GLU A 165 4.67 -3.52 1.95
CA GLU A 165 4.75 -4.14 0.63
C GLU A 165 3.37 -4.63 0.14
N ASP A 166 2.58 -5.27 1.01
CA ASP A 166 1.18 -5.63 0.74
C ASP A 166 0.21 -5.10 1.80
N PRO A 167 -0.04 -3.78 1.83
CA PRO A 167 -1.00 -3.20 2.75
C PRO A 167 -2.43 -3.65 2.43
N GLN A 168 -3.23 -3.78 3.48
CA GLN A 168 -4.58 -4.35 3.40
C GLN A 168 -5.65 -3.48 4.10
N SER A 169 -5.28 -2.37 4.74
CA SER A 169 -6.24 -1.50 5.44
C SER A 169 -7.31 -0.91 4.52
N MET A 170 -6.92 -0.36 3.36
CA MET A 170 -7.86 0.17 2.36
C MET A 170 -8.71 -0.94 1.74
N ASP A 171 -8.13 -2.11 1.47
CA ASP A 171 -8.86 -3.28 0.97
C ASP A 171 -9.94 -3.73 1.95
N ARG A 172 -9.61 -3.80 3.25
CA ARG A 172 -10.57 -4.13 4.31
C ARG A 172 -11.65 -3.05 4.45
N ILE A 173 -11.30 -1.77 4.32
CA ILE A 173 -12.28 -0.67 4.28
C ILE A 173 -13.22 -0.89 3.09
N MET A 174 -12.71 -1.08 1.86
CA MET A 174 -13.54 -1.29 0.67
C MET A 174 -14.43 -2.52 0.77
N LYS A 175 -13.93 -3.64 1.33
CA LYS A 175 -14.74 -4.83 1.64
C LYS A 175 -15.86 -4.53 2.63
N THR A 176 -15.58 -3.73 3.65
CA THR A 176 -16.58 -3.29 4.66
C THR A 176 -17.68 -2.44 4.02
N LEU A 177 -17.34 -1.63 3.01
CA LEU A 177 -18.33 -0.87 2.22
C LEU A 177 -19.13 -1.74 1.24
N GLY A 178 -18.83 -3.04 1.11
CA GLY A 178 -19.49 -3.98 0.22
C GLY A 178 -18.90 -4.09 -1.19
N ALA A 179 -17.76 -3.44 -1.45
CA ALA A 179 -17.00 -3.60 -2.69
C ALA A 179 -16.15 -4.89 -2.68
N SER A 180 -15.66 -5.28 -3.85
CA SER A 180 -14.79 -6.45 -4.04
C SER A 180 -13.44 -6.00 -4.61
N PRO A 181 -12.52 -5.45 -3.78
CA PRO A 181 -11.24 -4.96 -4.26
C PRO A 181 -10.43 -6.05 -4.94
N VAL A 182 -9.77 -5.69 -6.05
CA VAL A 182 -8.93 -6.61 -6.81
C VAL A 182 -7.61 -6.85 -6.08
N ASP A 183 -7.12 -8.08 -6.16
CA ASP A 183 -5.75 -8.40 -5.75
C ASP A 183 -4.79 -8.00 -6.88
N TRP A 184 -3.76 -7.22 -6.57
CA TRP A 184 -2.87 -6.62 -7.58
C TRP A 184 -1.54 -6.18 -6.98
N ALA A 185 -0.49 -6.13 -7.81
CA ALA A 185 0.89 -5.92 -7.33
C ALA A 185 1.29 -4.45 -7.14
N PHE A 186 0.54 -3.50 -7.72
CA PHE A 186 0.97 -2.10 -7.80
C PHE A 186 0.46 -1.22 -6.64
N LYS A 187 0.03 -1.84 -5.53
CA LYS A 187 -0.55 -1.15 -4.36
C LYS A 187 0.31 -0.01 -3.82
N THR A 188 1.62 -0.21 -3.73
CA THR A 188 2.58 0.71 -3.08
C THR A 188 3.57 1.35 -4.05
N GLU A 189 3.40 1.09 -5.36
CA GLU A 189 4.23 1.66 -6.41
C GLU A 189 4.15 3.20 -6.43
N CYS A 190 5.20 3.84 -6.94
CA CYS A 190 5.24 5.29 -7.00
C CYS A 190 4.49 5.82 -8.22
N CYS A 191 3.62 6.81 -8.06
CA CYS A 191 2.91 7.44 -9.20
C CYS A 191 3.78 8.41 -10.01
N GLY A 192 5.04 8.64 -9.61
CA GLY A 192 5.95 9.55 -10.31
C GLY A 192 5.62 11.05 -10.16
N ALA A 193 4.71 11.44 -9.27
CA ALA A 193 4.24 12.84 -9.16
C ALA A 193 5.36 13.85 -8.91
N GLY A 194 6.39 13.50 -8.15
CA GLY A 194 7.56 14.36 -7.93
C GLY A 194 8.36 14.68 -9.20
N LEU A 195 8.20 13.88 -10.25
CA LEU A 195 8.83 14.06 -11.56
C LEU A 195 7.92 14.76 -12.57
N GLY A 196 6.67 15.09 -12.20
CA GLY A 196 5.63 15.52 -13.12
C GLY A 196 5.87 16.86 -13.82
N VAL A 197 6.85 17.65 -13.37
CA VAL A 197 7.26 18.94 -13.99
C VAL A 197 8.59 18.80 -14.73
N THR A 198 9.59 18.16 -14.10
CA THR A 198 10.96 18.10 -14.62
C THR A 198 11.20 16.94 -15.58
N GLN A 199 10.50 15.82 -15.38
CA GLN A 199 10.65 14.58 -16.16
C GLN A 199 9.28 13.98 -16.47
N THR A 200 8.43 14.77 -17.13
CA THR A 200 7.04 14.41 -17.43
C THR A 200 6.90 13.07 -18.14
N ASP A 201 7.82 12.73 -19.06
CA ASP A 201 7.74 11.46 -19.78
C ASP A 201 7.87 10.24 -18.88
N ILE A 202 8.77 10.30 -17.88
CA ILE A 202 8.94 9.24 -16.87
C ILE A 202 7.69 9.18 -15.99
N CYS A 203 7.16 10.34 -15.56
CA CYS A 203 5.92 10.39 -14.78
C CYS A 203 4.74 9.73 -15.53
N LEU A 204 4.60 9.98 -16.84
CA LEU A 204 3.55 9.37 -17.66
C LEU A 204 3.74 7.86 -17.79
N GLU A 205 4.99 7.38 -17.94
CA GLU A 205 5.29 5.95 -18.02
C GLU A 205 4.98 5.22 -16.71
N MET A 206 5.40 5.76 -15.57
CA MET A 206 5.12 5.16 -14.26
C MET A 206 3.61 5.08 -14.00
N THR A 207 2.88 6.16 -14.31
CA THR A 207 1.42 6.19 -14.17
C THR A 207 0.73 5.22 -15.13
N TYR A 208 1.24 5.08 -16.35
CA TYR A 208 0.74 4.10 -17.32
C TYR A 208 0.82 2.67 -16.80
N GLN A 209 1.95 2.27 -16.19
CA GLN A 209 2.10 0.92 -15.66
C GLN A 209 1.07 0.62 -14.57
N ILE A 210 0.80 1.59 -13.68
CA ILE A 210 -0.22 1.46 -12.62
C ILE A 210 -1.62 1.29 -13.24
N LEU A 211 -2.02 2.18 -14.15
CA LEU A 211 -3.33 2.14 -14.81
C LEU A 211 -3.53 0.85 -15.62
N ARG A 212 -2.48 0.42 -16.34
CA ARG A 212 -2.47 -0.82 -17.11
C ARG A 212 -2.66 -2.03 -16.20
N ASN A 213 -1.87 -2.14 -15.13
CA ASN A 213 -1.97 -3.27 -14.22
C ASN A 213 -3.35 -3.33 -13.53
N ALA A 214 -3.87 -2.19 -13.07
CA ALA A 214 -5.23 -2.12 -12.50
C ALA A 214 -6.28 -2.64 -13.49
N LYS A 215 -6.23 -2.19 -14.76
CA LYS A 215 -7.14 -2.64 -15.81
C LYS A 215 -6.99 -4.13 -16.14
N GLU A 216 -5.76 -4.63 -16.24
CA GLU A 216 -5.44 -6.04 -16.50
C GLU A 216 -5.96 -6.96 -15.39
N MET A 217 -5.95 -6.50 -14.13
CA MET A 217 -6.53 -7.20 -12.98
C MET A 217 -8.06 -7.08 -12.89
N GLY A 218 -8.71 -6.42 -13.85
CA GLY A 218 -10.16 -6.27 -13.90
C GLY A 218 -10.73 -5.20 -12.97
N ALA A 219 -9.89 -4.24 -12.54
CA ALA A 219 -10.38 -3.11 -11.76
C ALA A 219 -11.34 -2.26 -12.59
N ASP A 220 -12.44 -1.82 -11.97
CA ASP A 220 -13.38 -0.87 -12.59
C ASP A 220 -13.18 0.57 -12.14
N SER A 221 -12.29 0.75 -11.16
CA SER A 221 -11.98 2.01 -10.50
C SER A 221 -10.68 1.87 -9.73
N ILE A 222 -10.04 3.00 -9.40
CA ILE A 222 -8.90 3.06 -8.50
C ILE A 222 -9.30 3.85 -7.26
N VAL A 223 -8.84 3.44 -6.09
CA VAL A 223 -9.10 4.15 -4.82
C VAL A 223 -7.78 4.56 -4.21
N THR A 224 -7.66 5.79 -3.74
CA THR A 224 -6.45 6.30 -3.09
C THR A 224 -6.76 7.19 -1.90
N ALA A 225 -5.76 7.43 -1.05
CA ALA A 225 -5.81 8.39 0.05
C ALA A 225 -4.70 9.46 -0.08
N CYS A 226 -4.21 9.68 -1.30
CA CYS A 226 -3.14 10.63 -1.57
C CYS A 226 -3.52 11.61 -2.69
N PRO A 227 -3.56 12.94 -2.43
CA PRO A 227 -4.02 13.92 -3.42
C PRO A 227 -3.11 14.01 -4.65
N VAL A 228 -1.80 13.86 -4.49
CA VAL A 228 -0.87 13.87 -5.63
C VAL A 228 -0.94 12.59 -6.45
N CYS A 229 -1.28 11.47 -5.82
CA CYS A 229 -1.55 10.22 -6.53
C CYS A 229 -2.83 10.33 -7.35
N HIS A 230 -3.91 10.82 -6.73
CA HIS A 230 -5.18 11.06 -7.41
C HIS A 230 -4.98 11.98 -8.63
N LEU A 231 -4.37 13.15 -8.43
CA LEU A 231 -4.14 14.10 -9.51
C LEU A 231 -3.38 13.47 -10.69
N ASN A 232 -2.36 12.66 -10.43
CA ASN A 232 -1.61 11.98 -11.48
C ASN A 232 -2.44 10.90 -12.19
N LEU A 233 -3.12 10.04 -11.43
CA LEU A 233 -3.88 8.93 -11.97
C LEU A 233 -5.15 9.39 -12.69
N ASP A 234 -5.71 10.54 -12.34
CA ASP A 234 -6.94 11.09 -12.91
C ASP A 234 -6.65 12.06 -14.07
N MET A 235 -5.95 13.17 -13.79
CA MET A 235 -5.71 14.25 -14.77
C MET A 235 -4.88 13.78 -15.98
N ARG A 236 -3.92 12.86 -15.78
CA ARG A 236 -2.98 12.48 -16.83
C ARG A 236 -3.48 11.36 -17.74
N GLN A 237 -4.62 10.73 -17.47
CA GLN A 237 -5.08 9.57 -18.27
C GLN A 237 -5.13 9.91 -19.77
N LYS A 238 -5.73 11.02 -20.17
CA LYS A 238 -5.82 11.41 -21.60
C LYS A 238 -4.46 11.55 -22.28
N ALA A 239 -3.46 12.08 -21.57
CA ALA A 239 -2.11 12.21 -22.10
C ALA A 239 -1.43 10.84 -22.25
N ILE A 240 -1.65 9.96 -21.28
CA ILE A 240 -1.15 8.57 -21.28
C ILE A 240 -1.81 7.77 -22.41
N GLU A 241 -3.13 7.81 -22.51
CA GLU A 241 -3.93 7.15 -23.54
C GLU A 241 -3.46 7.52 -24.94
N LYS A 242 -3.22 8.82 -25.18
CA LYS A 242 -2.64 9.31 -26.44
C LYS A 242 -1.22 8.78 -26.69
N LYS A 243 -0.37 8.75 -25.67
CA LYS A 243 1.04 8.31 -25.80
C LYS A 243 1.15 6.81 -26.08
N TYR A 244 0.36 5.99 -25.39
CA TYR A 244 0.45 4.52 -25.46
C TYR A 244 -0.63 3.87 -26.33
N GLN A 245 -1.49 4.66 -26.97
CA GLN A 245 -2.58 4.18 -27.84
C GLN A 245 -3.46 3.15 -27.11
N THR A 246 -3.84 3.50 -25.89
CA THR A 246 -4.68 2.69 -25.01
C THR A 246 -5.84 3.54 -24.51
N GLU A 247 -6.87 2.91 -23.96
CA GLU A 247 -7.95 3.59 -23.27
C GLU A 247 -8.09 2.96 -21.90
N PHE A 248 -8.16 3.77 -20.86
CA PHE A 248 -8.41 3.31 -19.50
C PHE A 248 -9.84 3.62 -19.10
N ASN A 249 -10.24 4.90 -19.18
CA ASN A 249 -11.50 5.41 -18.65
C ASN A 249 -11.77 4.89 -17.22
N LEU A 250 -10.73 4.83 -16.38
CA LEU A 250 -10.82 4.30 -15.02
C LEU A 250 -11.04 5.48 -14.06
N PRO A 251 -12.22 5.61 -13.43
CA PRO A 251 -12.42 6.64 -12.42
C PRO A 251 -11.53 6.38 -11.20
N VAL A 252 -10.95 7.45 -10.68
CA VAL A 252 -10.09 7.43 -9.49
C VAL A 252 -10.86 8.12 -8.37
N PHE A 253 -10.99 7.47 -7.22
CA PHE A 253 -11.70 8.01 -6.07
C PHE A 253 -10.78 8.20 -4.90
N TYR A 254 -11.10 9.17 -4.06
CA TYR A 254 -10.62 9.17 -2.69
C TYR A 254 -11.40 8.16 -1.85
N VAL A 255 -10.71 7.47 -0.94
CA VAL A 255 -11.38 6.55 0.00
C VAL A 255 -12.51 7.24 0.78
N THR A 256 -12.35 8.52 1.12
CA THR A 256 -13.34 9.34 1.83
C THR A 256 -14.62 9.57 1.02
N GLU A 257 -14.52 9.70 -0.31
CA GLU A 257 -15.69 9.83 -1.19
C GLU A 257 -16.52 8.56 -1.13
N LEU A 258 -15.88 7.40 -1.29
CA LEU A 258 -16.56 6.11 -1.30
C LEU A 258 -17.15 5.76 0.07
N VAL A 259 -16.46 6.06 1.16
CA VAL A 259 -17.01 5.91 2.51
C VAL A 259 -18.25 6.78 2.69
N ALA A 260 -18.17 8.07 2.33
CA ALA A 260 -19.31 8.97 2.46
C ALA A 260 -20.51 8.52 1.60
N ILE A 261 -20.27 8.08 0.35
CA ILE A 261 -21.32 7.56 -0.54
C ILE A 261 -21.96 6.29 0.03
N ALA A 262 -21.14 5.35 0.52
CA ALA A 262 -21.64 4.13 1.14
C ALA A 262 -22.44 4.40 2.42
N CYS A 263 -22.16 5.50 3.10
CA CYS A 263 -22.89 5.99 4.28
C CYS A 263 -24.08 6.91 3.93
N GLY A 264 -24.45 7.03 2.65
CA GLY A 264 -25.66 7.73 2.21
C GLY A 264 -25.46 9.14 1.66
N ALA A 265 -24.22 9.55 1.33
CA ALA A 265 -24.00 10.76 0.54
C ALA A 265 -24.32 10.53 -0.94
N GLU A 266 -24.90 11.55 -1.58
CA GLU A 266 -25.00 11.58 -3.04
C GLU A 266 -23.63 11.86 -3.64
N PRO A 267 -23.19 11.16 -4.71
CA PRO A 267 -21.84 11.30 -5.27
C PRO A 267 -21.40 12.76 -5.56
N PRO A 268 -22.22 13.63 -6.18
CA PRO A 268 -21.81 15.02 -6.43
C PRO A 268 -21.56 15.84 -5.15
N THR A 269 -22.14 15.44 -4.02
CA THR A 269 -21.98 16.17 -2.74
C THR A 269 -20.62 15.94 -2.09
N VAL A 270 -19.87 14.92 -2.53
CA VAL A 270 -18.52 14.62 -2.05
C VAL A 270 -17.43 15.04 -3.05
N GLY A 271 -17.80 15.63 -4.19
CA GLY A 271 -16.85 16.21 -5.14
C GLY A 271 -16.50 15.35 -6.35
N THR A 272 -17.15 14.20 -6.56
CA THR A 272 -16.89 13.32 -7.73
C THR A 272 -17.12 13.99 -9.08
N ASN A 273 -17.92 15.06 -9.15
CA ASN A 273 -18.14 15.85 -10.36
C ASN A 273 -16.98 16.78 -10.71
N ARG A 274 -15.93 16.82 -9.88
CA ARG A 274 -14.72 17.63 -10.09
C ARG A 274 -13.56 16.82 -10.66
N HIS A 275 -13.71 15.49 -10.78
CA HIS A 275 -12.71 14.60 -11.37
C HIS A 275 -12.54 14.89 -12.86
N PHE A 276 -11.33 14.65 -13.38
CA PHE A 276 -11.01 14.80 -14.80
C PHE A 276 -11.57 13.64 -15.64
N VAL A 277 -11.58 12.43 -15.06
CA VAL A 277 -12.26 11.25 -15.61
C VAL A 277 -13.67 11.15 -15.03
N GLU A 278 -14.64 10.75 -15.85
CA GLU A 278 -16.03 10.67 -15.43
C GLU A 278 -16.21 9.59 -14.34
N ALA A 279 -16.69 10.02 -13.17
CA ALA A 279 -16.71 9.18 -11.97
C ALA A 279 -18.11 8.81 -11.45
N ASN A 280 -19.19 9.30 -12.06
CA ASN A 280 -20.55 9.13 -11.55
C ASN A 280 -21.34 8.01 -12.25
N THR A 281 -21.05 7.70 -13.52
CA THR A 281 -21.79 6.67 -14.25
C THR A 281 -21.65 5.29 -13.61
N ILE A 282 -20.49 5.00 -13.02
CA ILE A 282 -20.21 3.71 -12.38
C ILE A 282 -21.25 3.36 -11.30
N PHE A 283 -21.68 4.33 -10.49
CA PHE A 283 -22.66 4.09 -9.42
C PHE A 283 -24.02 3.61 -9.95
N ARG A 284 -24.42 4.03 -11.15
CA ARG A 284 -25.67 3.56 -11.79
C ARG A 284 -25.57 2.12 -12.29
N GLN A 285 -24.35 1.66 -12.56
CA GLN A 285 -24.07 0.32 -13.09
C GLN A 285 -23.89 -0.72 -11.98
N LEU A 286 -23.58 -0.29 -10.75
CA LEU A 286 -23.32 -1.17 -9.61
C LEU A 286 -24.41 -2.24 -9.37
N PRO A 287 -25.72 -1.93 -9.40
CA PRO A 287 -26.75 -2.96 -9.19
C PRO A 287 -26.74 -4.07 -10.25
N ALA A 288 -26.43 -3.73 -11.51
CA ALA A 288 -26.31 -4.70 -12.59
C ALA A 288 -25.04 -5.53 -12.46
N LYS A 289 -23.91 -4.89 -12.13
CA LYS A 289 -22.63 -5.57 -11.87
C LYS A 289 -22.74 -6.54 -10.70
N ALA A 290 -23.39 -6.13 -9.60
CA ALA A 290 -23.61 -6.97 -8.42
C ALA A 290 -24.36 -8.27 -8.78
N LYS A 291 -25.46 -8.17 -9.55
CA LYS A 291 -26.20 -9.34 -10.02
C LYS A 291 -25.33 -10.27 -10.88
N ALA A 292 -24.56 -9.71 -11.81
CA ALA A 292 -23.67 -10.49 -12.67
C ALA A 292 -22.59 -11.23 -11.86
N MET A 293 -22.02 -10.59 -10.83
CA MET A 293 -21.04 -11.21 -9.93
C MET A 293 -21.65 -12.33 -9.09
N GLU A 294 -22.86 -12.15 -8.56
CA GLU A 294 -23.59 -13.18 -7.81
C GLU A 294 -23.92 -14.40 -8.70
N GLU A 295 -24.36 -14.16 -9.94
CA GLU A 295 -24.62 -15.23 -10.92
C GLU A 295 -23.36 -16.00 -11.30
N ALA A 296 -22.23 -15.30 -11.53
CA ALA A 296 -20.94 -15.92 -11.81
C ALA A 296 -20.45 -16.79 -10.64
N ALA A 297 -20.57 -16.28 -9.40
CA ALA A 297 -20.23 -17.03 -8.19
C ALA A 297 -21.13 -18.28 -8.01
N ALA A 298 -22.42 -18.17 -8.27
CA ALA A 298 -23.36 -19.29 -8.21
C ALA A 298 -23.05 -20.38 -9.26
N GLN A 299 -22.62 -19.98 -10.46
CA GLN A 299 -22.22 -20.91 -11.52
C GLN A 299 -20.89 -21.62 -11.19
N ALA A 300 -19.91 -20.90 -10.63
CA ALA A 300 -18.66 -21.49 -10.15
C ALA A 300 -18.92 -22.49 -9.01
N GLY A 301 -19.80 -22.16 -8.06
CA GLY A 301 -20.22 -23.05 -6.97
C GLY A 301 -20.98 -24.30 -7.45
N LYS A 302 -21.78 -24.21 -8.52
CA LYS A 302 -22.45 -25.36 -9.15
C LYS A 302 -21.47 -26.28 -9.89
N LYS A 303 -20.45 -25.73 -10.58
CA LYS A 303 -19.37 -26.53 -11.19
C LYS A 303 -18.52 -27.25 -10.11
N GLY A 304 -18.24 -26.59 -8.99
CA GLY A 304 -17.57 -27.22 -7.83
C GLY A 304 -18.40 -28.34 -7.17
N LYS A 305 -19.72 -28.19 -7.07
CA LYS A 305 -20.61 -29.24 -6.52
C LYS A 305 -20.90 -30.39 -7.51
N GLY A 306 -20.86 -30.14 -8.81
CA GLY A 306 -20.92 -31.19 -9.85
C GLY A 306 -19.68 -32.07 -9.86
N ALA A 307 -18.50 -31.50 -9.58
CA ALA A 307 -17.26 -32.27 -9.39
C ALA A 307 -17.25 -33.07 -8.07
N ALA A 308 -17.89 -32.57 -7.01
CA ALA A 308 -17.97 -33.25 -5.71
C ALA A 308 -18.91 -34.48 -5.71
N LYS A 309 -19.92 -34.54 -6.61
CA LYS A 309 -20.85 -35.69 -6.69
C LYS A 309 -20.41 -36.79 -7.68
N ALA A 310 -19.34 -36.58 -8.44
CA ALA A 310 -18.74 -37.55 -9.36
C ALA A 310 -17.43 -38.20 -8.84
N LYS A 311 -16.90 -37.77 -7.68
CA LYS A 311 -15.73 -38.38 -7.03
C LYS A 311 -16.12 -39.03 -5.69
N ALA A 312 -16.95 -40.08 -5.77
CA ALA A 312 -16.98 -41.14 -4.76
C ALA A 312 -16.15 -42.34 -5.26
N ALA A 313 -14.90 -42.07 -5.63
CA ALA A 313 -13.85 -43.05 -5.82
C ALA A 313 -12.54 -42.36 -5.38
N LYS A 314 -11.80 -43.06 -4.51
CA LYS A 314 -10.50 -42.76 -3.87
C LYS A 314 -9.71 -41.53 -4.39
N PRO A 315 -9.11 -40.72 -3.50
CA PRO A 315 -8.50 -39.45 -3.89
C PRO A 315 -7.22 -39.68 -4.70
N ALA A 316 -7.27 -39.31 -5.98
CA ALA A 316 -6.10 -38.92 -6.75
C ALA A 316 -5.97 -37.39 -6.66
N ALA A 317 -4.77 -36.95 -6.27
CA ALA A 317 -4.36 -35.57 -6.09
C ALA A 317 -4.71 -34.72 -7.32
N ALA A 318 -5.25 -33.52 -7.06
CA ALA A 318 -5.51 -32.53 -8.08
C ALA A 318 -4.20 -31.80 -8.42
N GLU A 319 -3.98 -31.65 -9.72
CA GLU A 319 -2.90 -30.87 -10.32
C GLU A 319 -3.04 -29.40 -9.91
N SER A 320 -2.03 -28.91 -9.20
CA SER A 320 -1.71 -27.48 -9.05
C SER A 320 -0.80 -27.04 -10.19
N GLU A 321 -0.82 -25.73 -10.45
CA GLU A 321 -0.07 -24.99 -11.46
C GLU A 321 1.41 -25.42 -11.59
N LYS A 322 1.94 -25.25 -12.81
CA LYS A 322 3.32 -25.62 -13.22
C LYS A 322 4.36 -25.22 -12.15
N PRO A 323 5.15 -26.17 -11.61
CA PRO A 323 6.21 -25.85 -10.67
C PRO A 323 7.43 -25.26 -11.40
N ALA A 324 8.09 -24.31 -10.73
CA ALA A 324 9.45 -23.91 -11.04
C ALA A 324 10.33 -25.17 -11.14
N THR A 325 11.20 -25.23 -12.14
CA THR A 325 12.09 -26.37 -12.36
C THR A 325 12.97 -26.61 -11.13
N ASP A 326 13.36 -27.85 -10.86
CA ASP A 326 14.22 -28.23 -9.71
C ASP A 326 15.55 -27.41 -9.66
N GLU A 327 15.97 -26.82 -10.77
CA GLU A 327 17.10 -25.88 -10.85
C GLU A 327 16.87 -24.56 -10.09
N ASP A 328 15.64 -24.03 -10.05
CA ASP A 328 15.31 -22.76 -9.37
C ASP A 328 15.21 -22.93 -7.86
N ALA A 329 14.72 -24.08 -7.38
CA ALA A 329 14.55 -24.33 -5.94
C ALA A 329 15.89 -24.39 -5.19
N GLY A 330 16.92 -25.00 -5.82
CA GLY A 330 18.28 -25.07 -5.26
C GLY A 330 18.95 -23.70 -5.18
N LEU A 331 18.77 -22.86 -6.20
CA LEU A 331 19.33 -21.52 -6.25
C LEU A 331 18.68 -20.57 -5.24
N ILE A 332 17.35 -20.58 -5.16
CA ILE A 332 16.59 -19.77 -4.20
C ILE A 332 16.97 -20.15 -2.77
N LEU A 333 17.12 -21.45 -2.48
CA LEU A 333 17.54 -21.90 -1.16
C LEU A 333 18.97 -21.46 -0.84
N ALA A 334 19.89 -21.57 -1.80
CA ALA A 334 21.28 -21.17 -1.60
C ALA A 334 21.46 -19.66 -1.36
N GLN A 335 20.71 -18.83 -2.07
CA GLN A 335 20.69 -17.36 -1.89
C GLN A 335 20.10 -16.92 -0.55
N LYS A 336 19.22 -17.73 0.06
CA LYS A 336 18.74 -17.47 1.42
C LYS A 336 19.77 -17.83 2.50
N VAL A 337 20.71 -18.72 2.20
CA VAL A 337 21.77 -19.14 3.12
C VAL A 337 22.98 -18.21 3.05
N TYR A 338 23.46 -17.87 1.87
CA TYR A 338 24.60 -16.97 1.67
C TYR A 338 24.19 -15.65 1.02
N ASP A 339 24.68 -14.55 1.60
CA ASP A 339 24.59 -13.23 0.98
C ASP A 339 25.67 -13.01 -0.10
N ASP A 340 26.66 -13.92 -0.20
CA ASP A 340 27.71 -13.95 -1.23
C ASP A 340 27.26 -14.77 -2.45
N GLU A 341 27.13 -14.11 -3.60
CA GLU A 341 26.62 -14.71 -4.85
C GLU A 341 27.49 -15.87 -5.37
N SER A 342 28.81 -15.83 -5.16
CA SER A 342 29.72 -16.88 -5.62
C SER A 342 29.53 -18.16 -4.81
N LYS A 343 29.39 -18.04 -3.49
CA LYS A 343 29.11 -19.17 -2.60
C LYS A 343 27.70 -19.71 -2.78
N ALA A 344 26.72 -18.83 -3.01
CA ALA A 344 25.35 -19.24 -3.31
C ALA A 344 25.28 -20.07 -4.60
N ALA A 345 25.98 -19.67 -5.67
CA ALA A 345 26.02 -20.43 -6.92
C ALA A 345 26.65 -21.82 -6.75
N GLN A 346 27.76 -21.92 -6.01
CA GLN A 346 28.42 -23.21 -5.74
C GLN A 346 27.55 -24.15 -4.91
N LEU A 347 26.81 -23.60 -3.93
CA LEU A 347 25.90 -24.38 -3.11
C LEU A 347 24.67 -24.81 -3.92
N ALA A 348 24.10 -23.94 -4.75
CA ALA A 348 22.98 -24.26 -5.62
C ALA A 348 23.27 -25.49 -6.49
N GLU A 349 24.47 -25.57 -7.08
CA GLU A 349 24.90 -26.72 -7.89
C GLU A 349 24.88 -28.04 -7.11
N ILE A 350 25.21 -28.01 -5.80
CA ILE A 350 25.14 -29.19 -4.91
C ILE A 350 23.69 -29.56 -4.62
N LEU A 351 22.87 -28.57 -4.30
CA LEU A 351 21.49 -28.77 -3.86
C LEU A 351 20.61 -29.28 -5.00
N THR A 352 20.86 -28.82 -6.22
CA THR A 352 20.19 -29.33 -7.44
C THR A 352 20.56 -30.79 -7.73
N GLN A 353 21.80 -31.21 -7.39
CA GLN A 353 22.25 -32.60 -7.59
C GLN A 353 21.81 -33.55 -6.46
N GLU A 354 21.54 -33.02 -5.25
CA GLU A 354 21.18 -33.81 -4.06
C GLU A 354 19.90 -33.27 -3.38
N PRO A 355 18.69 -33.55 -3.92
CA PRO A 355 17.43 -32.98 -3.43
C PRO A 355 17.10 -33.34 -1.97
N ALA A 356 17.56 -34.50 -1.47
CA ALA A 356 17.41 -34.88 -0.08
C ALA A 356 18.20 -33.97 0.88
N ARG A 357 19.34 -33.42 0.43
CA ARG A 357 20.11 -32.44 1.20
C ARG A 357 19.49 -31.05 1.12
N ALA A 358 18.89 -30.69 -0.02
CA ALA A 358 18.12 -29.46 -0.16
C ALA A 358 16.95 -29.40 0.83
N ALA A 359 16.15 -30.46 0.93
CA ALA A 359 15.04 -30.53 1.88
C ALA A 359 15.50 -30.38 3.34
N LYS A 360 16.59 -31.07 3.71
CA LYS A 360 17.15 -30.99 5.07
C LYS A 360 17.75 -29.62 5.39
N LEU A 361 18.38 -28.96 4.41
CA LEU A 361 18.96 -27.63 4.59
C LEU A 361 17.85 -26.57 4.71
N ALA A 362 16.76 -26.70 3.96
CA ALA A 362 15.58 -25.84 4.08
C ALA A 362 14.96 -25.91 5.49
N GLU A 363 14.79 -27.12 6.04
CA GLU A 363 14.26 -27.31 7.40
C GLU A 363 15.17 -26.67 8.47
N ILE A 364 16.49 -26.81 8.32
CA ILE A 364 17.45 -26.20 9.26
C ILE A 364 17.46 -24.67 9.13
N LEU A 365 17.31 -24.13 7.92
CA LEU A 365 17.28 -22.69 7.65
C LEU A 365 16.06 -22.02 8.28
N GLU A 366 14.90 -22.66 8.24
CA GLU A 366 13.68 -22.17 8.92
C GLU A 366 13.85 -22.11 10.44
N GLN A 367 14.69 -22.99 11.01
CA GLN A 367 14.90 -23.07 12.46
C GLN A 367 16.05 -22.18 12.95
N ASP A 368 17.18 -22.14 12.24
CA ASP A 368 18.40 -21.43 12.66
C ASP A 368 19.34 -21.16 11.46
N LYS A 369 19.37 -19.90 10.98
CA LYS A 369 20.24 -19.46 9.88
C LYS A 369 21.73 -19.70 10.16
N GLY A 370 22.16 -19.58 11.42
CA GLY A 370 23.56 -19.80 11.83
C GLY A 370 24.00 -21.27 11.73
N LYS A 371 23.08 -22.21 12.01
CA LYS A 371 23.33 -23.64 11.79
C LYS A 371 23.27 -24.00 10.31
N ALA A 372 22.34 -23.42 9.55
CA ALA A 372 22.26 -23.63 8.10
C ALA A 372 23.55 -23.21 7.39
N LEU A 373 24.15 -22.07 7.77
CA LEU A 373 25.46 -21.63 7.27
C LEU A 373 26.57 -22.64 7.53
N LYS A 374 26.68 -23.18 8.74
CA LYS A 374 27.70 -24.20 9.08
C LYS A 374 27.53 -25.50 8.28
N VAL A 375 26.29 -25.92 8.05
CA VAL A 375 25.99 -27.11 7.23
C VAL A 375 26.33 -26.85 5.77
N ALA A 376 26.01 -25.67 5.24
CA ALA A 376 26.36 -25.27 3.89
C ALA A 376 27.89 -25.18 3.67
N ASP A 377 28.63 -24.61 4.62
CA ASP A 377 30.11 -24.55 4.58
C ASP A 377 30.71 -25.97 4.54
N ALA A 378 30.16 -26.91 5.33
CA ALA A 378 30.61 -28.30 5.34
C ALA A 378 30.33 -29.02 4.00
N LEU A 379 29.23 -28.70 3.32
CA LEU A 379 28.90 -29.26 2.01
C LEU A 379 29.86 -28.75 0.93
N LEU A 380 30.17 -27.46 0.92
CA LEU A 380 31.15 -26.87 0.00
C LEU A 380 32.55 -27.45 0.24
N ALA A 381 32.98 -27.57 1.51
CA ALA A 381 34.28 -28.15 1.86
C ALA A 381 34.40 -29.63 1.45
N LYS A 382 33.30 -30.40 1.53
CA LYS A 382 33.27 -31.80 1.11
C LYS A 382 33.38 -31.94 -0.42
N LYS A 383 32.64 -31.13 -1.20
CA LYS A 383 32.74 -31.13 -2.67
C LYS A 383 34.12 -30.69 -3.16
N ALA A 384 34.77 -29.75 -2.47
CA ALA A 384 36.14 -29.36 -2.75
C ALA A 384 37.15 -30.52 -2.55
N LYS A 385 36.98 -31.32 -1.48
CA LYS A 385 37.81 -32.51 -1.24
C LYS A 385 37.58 -33.63 -2.26
N GLU A 386 36.34 -33.84 -2.68
CA GLU A 386 35.98 -34.83 -3.70
C GLU A 386 36.56 -34.46 -5.08
N LYS A 387 36.60 -33.16 -5.42
CA LYS A 387 37.29 -32.68 -6.62
C LYS A 387 38.80 -32.93 -6.58
N SER A 388 39.46 -32.70 -5.44
CA SER A 388 40.91 -32.95 -5.30
C SER A 388 41.30 -34.44 -5.34
N ALA A 389 40.41 -35.35 -4.90
CA ALA A 389 40.68 -36.79 -4.95
C ALA A 389 40.49 -37.40 -6.35
N GLY A 390 39.69 -36.76 -7.22
CA GLY A 390 39.49 -37.19 -8.61
C GLY A 390 40.65 -36.87 -9.55
N GLU A 391 41.49 -35.88 -9.24
CA GLU A 391 42.64 -35.50 -10.06
C GLU A 391 43.90 -36.37 -9.81
N GLU A 392 44.02 -37.03 -8.66
CA GLU A 392 45.11 -37.99 -8.39
C GLU A 392 44.83 -39.40 -8.93
N GLY A 393 43.57 -39.73 -9.26
CA GLY A 393 43.15 -41.01 -9.85
C GLY A 393 43.27 -41.12 -11.37
N ASN A 394 43.68 -40.05 -12.06
CA ASN A 394 43.81 -40.00 -13.52
C ASN A 394 45.27 -39.85 -13.99
N LYS A 395 46.23 -40.21 -13.12
CA LYS A 395 47.65 -40.44 -13.43
C LYS A 395 48.10 -41.82 -12.95
N ALA A 396 47.43 -42.86 -13.42
CA ALA A 396 47.91 -44.25 -13.36
C ALA A 396 48.12 -44.76 -14.79
#